data_AF-F4WJ79-F1
#
_entry.id   AF-F4WJ79-F1
#
_cell.length_a   1.000
_cell.length_b   1.000
_cell.length_c   1.000
_cell.angle_alpha   90.00
_cell.angle_beta   90.00
_cell.angle_gamma   90.00
#
_symmetry.space_group_name_H-M   'P 1'
#
loop_
_entity.id
_entity.type
_entity.pdbx_description
1 polymer ?
#
loop_
_entity_poly.entity_id
_entity_poly.type
_entity_poly.pdbx_seq_one_letter_code
_entity_poly.pdbx_strand_id
1 'polypeptide(L)'
;MDMLICNKCFTPLYRGKRPYYITQCGHISCQTCLQQFEKQCPQCQRVGTISLALEEPLIPKLTPFFHTSIAETMEMLLKVDSFRNNQFKILMQRFQELVHNQSLLFLSLSFF
;
A
#
# COMPACT_ATOMS: atom_id res chain seq x y z
N MET A 1 14.18 -10.58 -10.12
CA MET A 1 13.37 -9.73 -11.03
C MET A 1 13.39 -10.25 -12.47
N ASP A 2 13.61 -11.54 -12.67
CA ASP A 2 14.10 -12.06 -13.95
C ASP A 2 13.00 -12.35 -14.97
N MET A 3 11.77 -11.89 -14.70
CA MET A 3 10.58 -12.12 -15.53
C MET A 3 9.77 -10.84 -15.82
N LEU A 4 10.37 -9.66 -15.65
CA LEU A 4 9.66 -8.42 -16.00
C LEU A 4 9.69 -8.19 -17.52
N ILE A 5 8.53 -7.91 -18.09
CA ILE A 5 8.34 -7.60 -19.52
C ILE A 5 7.64 -6.26 -19.67
N CYS A 6 7.87 -5.58 -20.79
CA CYS A 6 7.08 -4.40 -21.13
C CYS A 6 5.65 -4.87 -21.44
N ASN A 7 4.64 -4.31 -20.78
CA ASN A 7 3.26 -4.74 -20.99
C ASN A 7 2.70 -4.32 -22.35
N LYS A 8 3.35 -3.37 -23.04
CA LYS A 8 2.95 -2.92 -24.39
C LYS A 8 3.59 -3.72 -25.52
N CYS A 9 4.92 -3.92 -25.47
CA CYS A 9 5.67 -4.53 -26.57
C CYS A 9 6.26 -5.90 -26.23
N PHE A 10 5.98 -6.42 -25.03
CA PHE A 10 6.42 -7.74 -24.54
C PHE A 10 7.94 -7.95 -24.52
N THR A 11 8.74 -6.91 -24.73
CA THR A 11 10.19 -6.99 -24.64
C THR A 11 10.59 -7.36 -23.20
N PRO A 12 11.36 -8.44 -23.01
CA PRO A 12 11.82 -8.84 -21.68
C PRO A 12 12.92 -7.92 -21.17
N LEU A 13 13.01 -7.76 -19.86
CA LEU A 13 14.12 -7.12 -19.16
C LEU A 13 15.36 -8.05 -19.23
N TYR A 14 16.03 -8.12 -20.39
CA TYR A 14 17.19 -8.98 -20.58
C TYR A 14 18.49 -8.24 -20.24
N ARG A 15 19.31 -8.79 -19.32
CA ARG A 15 20.70 -8.37 -19.03
C ARG A 15 20.89 -6.91 -18.58
N GLY A 16 20.02 -6.40 -17.70
CA GLY A 16 20.31 -5.21 -16.89
C GLY A 16 20.53 -3.91 -17.67
N LYS A 17 20.08 -3.81 -18.92
CA LYS A 17 20.19 -2.56 -19.69
C LYS A 17 18.83 -1.95 -19.99
N ARG A 18 18.72 -0.71 -19.47
CA ARG A 18 17.75 0.36 -19.72
C ARG A 18 16.58 0.35 -18.76
N PRO A 19 16.25 1.51 -18.15
CA PRO A 19 15.26 1.54 -17.10
C PRO A 19 13.91 1.07 -17.66
N TYR A 20 13.38 0.05 -17.01
CA TYR A 20 11.96 -0.24 -17.09
C TYR A 20 11.28 0.66 -16.07
N TYR A 21 10.03 0.99 -16.33
CA TYR A 21 9.27 1.89 -15.50
C TYR A 21 7.98 1.22 -15.07
N ILE A 22 7.61 1.40 -13.80
CA ILE A 22 6.26 1.12 -13.32
C ILE A 22 5.46 2.42 -13.32
N THR A 23 4.32 2.37 -13.98
CA THR A 23 3.34 3.47 -13.99
C THR A 23 2.52 3.48 -12.71
N GLN A 24 1.94 4.62 -12.33
CA GLN A 24 1.04 4.71 -11.15
C GLN A 24 -0.15 3.74 -11.22
N CYS A 25 -0.58 3.37 -12.42
CA CYS A 25 -1.63 2.38 -12.63
C CYS A 25 -1.15 0.92 -12.59
N GLY A 26 0.12 0.67 -12.22
CA GLY A 26 0.67 -0.67 -11.99
C GLY A 26 1.24 -1.38 -13.22
N HIS A 27 1.20 -0.75 -14.40
CA HIS A 27 1.75 -1.35 -15.63
C HIS A 27 3.24 -1.06 -15.80
N ILE A 28 3.98 -2.07 -16.27
CA ILE A 28 5.40 -2.02 -16.55
C ILE A 28 5.63 -1.63 -18.02
N SER A 29 6.52 -0.67 -18.27
CA SER A 29 6.83 -0.15 -19.60
C SER A 29 8.33 -0.03 -19.81
N CYS A 30 8.82 -0.41 -21.00
CA CYS A 30 10.17 -0.03 -21.41
C CYS A 30 10.23 1.48 -21.72
N GLN A 31 11.43 2.05 -21.70
CA GLN A 31 11.66 3.46 -22.01
C GLN A 31 11.06 3.89 -23.36
N THR A 32 11.21 3.05 -24.41
CA THR A 32 10.70 3.36 -25.75
C THR A 32 9.18 3.51 -25.77
N CYS A 33 8.45 2.56 -25.18
CA CYS A 33 6.99 2.66 -25.11
C CYS A 33 6.55 3.83 -24.24
N LEU A 34 7.28 4.14 -23.16
CA LEU A 34 6.90 5.26 -22.30
C LEU A 34 7.06 6.61 -23.02
N GLN A 35 8.12 6.78 -23.82
CA GLN A 35 8.35 8.01 -24.58
C GLN A 35 7.33 8.20 -25.71
N GLN A 36 6.88 7.13 -26.36
CA GLN A 36 5.90 7.21 -27.46
C GLN A 36 4.51 7.70 -27.02
N PHE A 37 4.13 7.43 -25.77
CA PHE A 37 2.78 7.69 -25.25
C PHE A 37 2.73 8.90 -24.31
N GLU A 38 3.74 9.77 -24.33
CA GLU A 38 3.89 11.02 -23.56
C GLU A 38 2.77 11.34 -22.55
N LYS A 39 3.07 11.15 -21.25
CA LYS A 39 2.15 11.35 -20.11
C LYS A 39 0.96 10.39 -20.03
N GLN A 40 0.88 9.38 -20.89
CA GLN A 40 -0.13 8.32 -20.83
C GLN A 40 0.49 6.96 -20.54
N CYS A 41 -0.26 6.10 -19.86
CA CYS A 41 0.14 4.71 -19.72
C CYS A 41 0.07 4.00 -21.08
N PRO A 42 1.15 3.37 -21.58
CA PRO A 42 1.13 2.65 -22.87
C PRO A 42 0.14 1.46 -22.92
N GLN A 43 -0.26 0.92 -21.75
CA GLN A 43 -1.13 -0.25 -21.64
C GLN A 43 -2.62 0.11 -21.50
N CYS A 44 -2.98 0.95 -20.52
CA CYS A 44 -4.37 1.31 -20.25
C CYS A 44 -4.77 2.73 -20.71
N GLN A 45 -3.84 3.46 -21.33
CA GLN A 45 -4.06 4.81 -21.88
C GLN A 45 -4.50 5.87 -20.85
N ARG A 46 -4.33 5.59 -19.56
CA ARG A 46 -4.62 6.56 -18.49
C ARG A 46 -3.72 7.79 -18.67
N VAL A 47 -4.34 8.95 -18.86
CA VAL A 47 -3.67 10.25 -19.03
C VAL A 47 -3.17 10.79 -17.70
N GLY A 48 -2.06 11.53 -17.73
CA GLY A 48 -1.44 12.15 -16.55
C GLY A 48 -0.75 11.15 -15.64
N THR A 49 -0.35 9.99 -16.17
CA THR A 49 0.24 8.92 -15.37
C THR A 49 1.71 9.21 -15.06
N ILE A 50 2.06 9.16 -13.77
CA ILE A 50 3.44 9.24 -13.31
C ILE A 50 4.09 7.85 -13.44
N SER A 51 5.36 7.83 -13.82
CA SER A 51 6.16 6.61 -13.96
C SER A 51 7.41 6.68 -13.08
N LEU A 52 7.74 5.57 -12.44
CA LEU A 52 8.91 5.42 -11.58
C LEU A 52 9.85 4.38 -12.18
N ALA A 53 11.15 4.68 -12.22
CA ALA A 53 12.14 3.76 -12.72
C ALA A 53 12.29 2.55 -11.78
N LEU A 54 12.38 1.36 -12.37
CA LEU A 54 12.69 0.10 -11.70
C LEU A 54 14.21 -0.09 -11.74
N GLU A 55 14.91 0.63 -10.87
CA GLU A 55 16.35 0.54 -10.67
C GLU A 55 16.62 -0.11 -9.31
N GLU A 56 17.73 -0.85 -9.21
CA GLU A 56 18.17 -1.44 -7.94
C GLU A 56 19.14 -0.49 -7.22
N PRO A 57 18.98 -0.28 -5.89
CA PRO A 57 17.93 -0.83 -5.04
C PRO A 57 16.57 -0.19 -5.31
N LEU A 58 15.51 -1.00 -5.33
CA LEU A 58 14.15 -0.47 -5.45
C LEU A 58 13.84 0.59 -4.39
N ILE A 59 13.14 1.64 -4.79
CA ILE A 59 12.57 2.58 -3.83
C ILE A 59 11.62 1.83 -2.87
N PRO A 60 11.58 2.18 -1.57
CA PRO A 60 10.82 1.41 -0.57
C PRO A 60 9.34 1.21 -0.89
N LYS A 61 8.73 2.17 -1.62
CA LYS A 61 7.32 2.08 -2.04
C LYS A 61 7.05 0.96 -3.06
N LEU A 62 8.08 0.52 -3.78
CA LEU A 62 7.95 -0.51 -4.80
C LEU A 62 8.29 -1.90 -4.27
N THR A 63 9.05 -2.00 -3.17
CA THR A 63 9.45 -3.27 -2.55
C THR A 63 8.29 -4.25 -2.36
N PRO A 64 7.10 -3.84 -1.86
CA PRO A 64 5.99 -4.78 -1.66
C PRO A 64 5.47 -5.46 -2.93
N PHE A 65 5.66 -4.85 -4.10
CA PHE A 65 5.18 -5.41 -5.37
C PHE A 65 6.10 -6.46 -5.96
N PHE A 66 7.38 -6.48 -5.56
CA PHE A 66 8.40 -7.34 -6.17
C PHE A 66 9.05 -8.30 -5.19
N HIS A 67 9.23 -7.91 -3.93
CA HIS A 67 10.06 -8.63 -2.97
C HIS A 67 9.30 -9.17 -1.75
N THR A 68 8.09 -8.67 -1.47
CA THR A 68 7.29 -9.16 -0.34
C THR A 68 6.37 -10.29 -0.79
N SER A 69 6.36 -11.39 -0.04
CA SER A 69 5.46 -12.51 -0.31
C SER A 69 4.01 -12.15 0.04
N ILE A 70 3.07 -12.85 -0.60
CA ILE A 70 1.65 -12.74 -0.26
C ILE A 70 1.43 -13.12 1.21
N ALA A 71 2.14 -14.13 1.71
CA ALA A 71 2.05 -14.58 3.09
C ALA A 71 2.44 -13.48 4.09
N GLU A 72 3.59 -12.82 3.88
CA GLU A 72 4.04 -11.70 4.72
C GLU A 72 3.07 -10.51 4.64
N THR A 73 2.53 -10.23 3.44
CA THR A 73 1.53 -9.16 3.25
C THR A 73 0.26 -9.46 4.05
N MET A 74 -0.24 -10.70 3.98
CA MET A 74 -1.41 -11.13 4.74
C MET A 74 -1.15 -11.11 6.25
N GLU A 75 0.02 -11.55 6.70
CA GLU A 75 0.41 -11.49 8.10
C GLU A 75 0.40 -10.04 8.62
N MET A 76 0.92 -9.10 7.83
CA MET A 76 0.91 -7.69 8.20
C MET A 76 -0.51 -7.12 8.30
N LEU A 77 -1.40 -7.49 7.39
CA LEU A 77 -2.81 -7.08 7.44
C LEU A 77 -3.50 -7.61 8.71
N LEU A 78 -3.28 -8.87 9.07
CA LEU A 78 -3.81 -9.47 10.29
C LEU A 78 -3.27 -8.79 11.56
N LYS A 79 -1.99 -8.42 11.58
CA LYS A 79 -1.39 -7.66 12.69
C LYS A 79 -2.02 -6.28 12.84
N VAL A 80 -2.27 -5.58 11.74
CA VAL A 80 -2.92 -4.25 11.75
C VAL A 80 -4.35 -4.36 12.28
N ASP A 81 -5.11 -5.35 11.82
CA ASP A 81 -6.48 -5.58 12.28
C ASP A 81 -6.53 -5.91 13.78
N SER A 82 -5.69 -6.85 14.23
CA SER A 82 -5.56 -7.22 15.65
C SER A 82 -5.20 -6.02 16.52
N PHE A 83 -4.24 -5.20 16.08
CA PHE A 83 -3.88 -3.97 16.78
C PHE A 83 -5.07 -3.01 16.92
N ARG A 84 -5.79 -2.72 15.82
CA ARG A 84 -6.95 -1.82 15.84
C ARG A 84 -8.06 -2.34 16.75
N ASN A 85 -8.34 -3.64 16.70
CA ASN A 85 -9.33 -4.29 17.56
C ASN A 85 -8.95 -4.19 19.04
N ASN A 86 -7.66 -4.36 19.37
CA ASN A 86 -7.18 -4.20 20.75
C ASN A 86 -7.30 -2.75 21.22
N GLN A 87 -6.94 -1.76 20.39
CA GLN A 87 -7.13 -0.35 20.73
C GLN A 87 -8.61 -0.01 20.97
N PHE A 88 -9.50 -0.53 20.12
CA PHE A 88 -10.94 -0.34 20.28
C PHE A 88 -11.46 -0.91 21.61
N LYS A 89 -11.05 -2.14 21.97
CA LYS A 89 -11.42 -2.75 23.26
C LYS A 89 -10.98 -1.90 24.45
N ILE A 90 -9.74 -1.39 24.42
CA ILE A 90 -9.21 -0.51 25.48
C ILE A 90 -10.06 0.77 25.59
N LEU A 91 -10.38 1.41 24.47
CA LEU A 91 -11.21 2.61 24.45
C LEU A 91 -12.62 2.36 24.98
N MET A 92 -13.24 1.24 24.59
CA MET A 92 -14.57 0.87 25.09
C MET A 92 -14.57 0.58 26.58
N GLN A 93 -13.54 -0.10 27.09
CA GLN A 93 -13.40 -0.33 28.53
C GLN A 93 -13.27 1.00 29.29
N ARG A 94 -12.41 1.91 28.82
CA ARG A 94 -12.27 3.25 29.43
C ARG A 94 -13.57 4.04 29.42
N PHE A 95 -14.33 3.95 28.34
CA PHE A 95 -15.63 4.60 28.26
C PHE A 95 -16.61 4.04 29.30
N GLN A 96 -16.68 2.71 29.44
CA GLN A 96 -17.53 2.05 30.44
C GLN A 96 -17.13 2.43 31.87
N GLU A 97 -15.84 2.49 32.19
CA GLU A 97 -15.33 2.94 33.49
C GLU A 97 -15.78 4.38 33.81
N LEU A 98 -15.68 5.29 32.84
CA LEU A 98 -16.09 6.68 33.01
C LEU A 98 -17.61 6.82 33.21
N VAL A 99 -18.40 6.10 32.42
CA VAL A 99 -19.87 6.09 32.56
C VAL A 99 -20.29 5.53 33.91
N HIS A 100 -19.65 4.45 34.37
CA HIS A 100 -19.91 3.87 35.68
C HIS A 100 -19.54 4.83 36.82
N ASN A 101 -18.37 5.47 36.74
CA ASN A 101 -17.95 6.43 37.76
C ASN A 101 -18.88 7.66 37.81
N GLN A 102 -19.33 8.15 36.65
CA GLN A 102 -20.32 9.23 36.59
C GLN A 102 -21.65 8.81 37.22
N SER A 103 -22.16 7.61 36.93
CA SER A 103 -23.43 7.16 37.51
C SER A 103 -23.34 6.99 39.02
N LEU A 104 -22.22 6.50 39.55
CA LEU A 104 -21.96 6.44 40.99
C LEU A 104 -21.92 7.84 41.64
N LEU A 105 -21.28 8.82 40.99
CA LEU A 105 -21.26 10.20 41.46
C LEU A 105 -22.68 10.80 41.54
N PHE A 106 -23.50 10.61 40.51
CA PHE A 106 -24.89 11.06 40.51
C PHE A 106 -25.73 10.44 41.63
N LEU A 107 -25.57 9.13 41.87
CA LEU A 107 -26.23 8.45 42.99
C LEU A 107 -25.78 9.04 44.34
N SER A 108 -24.48 9.21 44.57
CA SER A 108 -23.97 9.77 45.83
C SER A 108 -24.49 11.18 46.11
N LEU A 109 -24.66 12.02 45.08
CA LEU A 109 -25.17 13.39 45.22
C LEU A 109 -26.68 13.47 45.40
N SER A 110 -27.44 12.42 45.08
CA SER A 110 -28.90 12.38 45.26
C SER A 110 -29.33 11.79 46.61
N PHE A 111 -28.37 11.34 47.43
CA PHE A 111 -28.58 10.94 48.83
C PHE A 111 -28.14 12.01 49.86
N PHE A 112 -27.76 13.21 49.41
CA PHE A 112 -27.54 14.41 50.23
C PHE A 112 -28.52 15.52 49.81
#